data_AF-A0A2M9M0P9-F1
#
_entry.id   AF-A0A2M9M0P9-F1
#
_cell.length_a   1.000
_cell.length_b   1.000
_cell.length_c   1.000
_cell.angle_alpha   90.00
_cell.angle_beta   90.00
_cell.angle_gamma   90.00
#
_symmetry.space_group_name_H-M   'P 1'
#
loop_
_entity.id
_entity.type
_entity.pdbx_description
1 polymer ?
#
loop_
_entity_poly.entity_id
_entity_poly.type
_entity_poly.pdbx_seq_one_letter_code
_entity_poly.pdbx_strand_id
1 'polypeptide(L)' 'MTSPIRYSQQPVELPLDGWLLEGNPAPGCAVCDALGLQREQARKRSDWATSYAAAREIRNHDGGHGEA' A
#
# COMPACT_ATOMS: atom_id res chain seq x y z
N MET A 1 25.39 42.12 -9.67
CA MET A 1 24.79 40.90 -10.25
C MET A 1 24.59 39.91 -9.12
N THR A 2 23.34 39.58 -8.79
CA THR A 2 23.01 38.59 -7.76
C THR A 2 23.03 37.20 -8.39
N SER A 3 23.80 36.27 -7.82
CA SER A 3 23.89 34.89 -8.31
C SER A 3 22.54 34.18 -8.19
N PRO A 4 22.15 33.33 -9.17
CA PRO A 4 20.89 32.61 -9.13
C PRO A 4 20.87 31.57 -8.01
N ILE A 5 19.72 31.47 -7.34
CA ILE A 5 19.48 30.50 -6.26
C ILE A 5 19.53 29.09 -6.86
N ARG A 6 20.39 28.22 -6.33
CA ARG A 6 20.40 26.79 -6.69
C ARG A 6 19.46 26.01 -5.77
N TYR A 7 18.46 25.36 -6.35
CA TYR A 7 17.54 24.45 -5.66
C TYR A 7 18.12 23.04 -5.43
N SER A 8 19.42 22.84 -5.64
CA SER A 8 20.10 21.55 -5.52
C SER A 8 20.36 21.17 -4.05
N GLN A 9 19.30 21.09 -3.25
CA GLN A 9 19.32 20.49 -1.93
C GLN A 9 19.32 18.96 -2.05
N GLN A 10 19.81 18.28 -1.01
CA GLN A 10 19.71 16.81 -0.95
C GLN A 10 18.24 16.39 -1.01
N PRO A 11 17.88 15.33 -1.74
CA PRO A 11 16.51 14.82 -1.75
C PRO A 11 16.01 14.54 -0.32
N VAL A 12 14.76 14.90 -0.05
CA VAL A 12 14.09 14.51 1.18
C VAL A 12 13.64 13.06 1.02
N GLU A 13 14.24 12.16 1.80
CA GLU A 13 13.78 10.77 1.89
C GLU A 13 12.53 10.73 2.76
N LEU A 14 11.38 10.42 2.14
CA LEU A 14 10.15 10.16 2.88
C LEU A 14 10.11 8.67 3.26
N PRO A 15 9.82 8.32 4.52
CA PRO A 15 9.64 6.93 4.89
C PRO A 15 8.47 6.34 4.09
N LEU A 16 8.68 5.16 3.50
CA LEU A 16 7.58 4.42 2.92
C LEU A 16 6.73 3.89 4.08
N ASP A 17 5.57 4.50 4.28
CA ASP A 17 4.68 4.06 5.34
C ASP A 17 4.16 2.63 5.05
N GLY A 18 4.27 1.76 6.05
CA GLY A 18 3.81 0.37 5.96
C GLY A 18 2.34 0.27 5.54
N TRP A 19 1.47 1.20 5.95
CA TRP A 19 0.05 1.22 5.57
C TRP A 19 -0.18 1.31 4.04
N LEU A 20 0.76 1.90 3.28
CA LEU A 20 0.67 1.96 1.82
C LEU A 20 0.97 0.60 1.18
N LEU A 21 1.84 -0.21 1.81
CA LEU A 21 2.18 -1.56 1.37
C LEU A 21 1.26 -2.62 1.99
N GLU A 22 0.55 -2.25 3.05
CA GLU A 22 -0.27 -3.11 3.87
C GLU A 22 -1.72 -2.64 3.87
N GLY A 23 -2.57 -3.28 3.05
CA GLY A 23 -4.01 -3.31 3.31
C GLY A 23 -4.30 -4.36 4.38
N ASN A 24 -4.78 -3.94 5.56
CA ASN A 24 -5.14 -4.89 6.60
C ASN A 24 -6.53 -5.47 6.29
N PRO A 25 -6.70 -6.80 6.19
CA PRO A 25 -8.01 -7.38 5.97
C PRO A 25 -8.98 -7.01 7.09
N ALA A 26 -10.21 -6.62 6.73
CA ALA A 26 -11.25 -6.42 7.72
C ALA A 26 -11.68 -7.77 8.32
N PRO A 27 -11.77 -7.89 9.66
CA PRO A 27 -12.17 -9.13 10.31
C PRO A 27 -13.55 -9.60 9.83
N GLY A 28 -13.66 -10.86 9.43
CA GLY A 28 -14.91 -11.47 9.00
C GLY A 28 -15.36 -11.11 7.59
N CYS A 29 -14.58 -10.35 6.82
CA CYS A 29 -14.86 -10.14 5.40
C CYS A 29 -14.14 -11.16 4.52
N ALA A 30 -14.92 -12.05 3.91
CA ALA A 30 -14.41 -13.07 2.99
C ALA A 30 -13.60 -12.50 1.81
N VAL A 31 -13.96 -11.31 1.31
CA VAL A 31 -13.23 -10.62 0.22
C VAL A 31 -11.85 -10.17 0.70
N CYS A 32 -11.80 -9.50 1.86
CA CYS A 32 -10.55 -9.05 2.45
C CYS A 32 -9.62 -10.22 2.80
N ASP A 33 -10.16 -11.33 3.32
CA ASP A 33 -9.38 -12.53 3.64
C ASP A 33 -8.78 -13.17 2.38
N ALA A 34 -9.57 -13.30 1.32
CA ALA A 34 -9.10 -13.83 0.03
C ALA A 34 -7.99 -12.96 -0.57
N LEU A 35 -8.15 -11.63 -0.55
CA LEU A 35 -7.13 -10.70 -1.01
C LEU A 35 -5.86 -10.74 -0.13
N GLY A 36 -6.03 -10.94 1.19
CA GLY A 36 -4.93 -11.12 2.13
C GLY A 36 -4.07 -12.35 1.78
N LEU A 37 -4.72 -13.48 1.50
CA LEU A 37 -4.07 -14.71 1.05
C LEU A 37 -3.38 -14.53 -0.30
N GLN A 38 -4.05 -13.90 -1.28
CA GLN A 38 -3.47 -13.62 -2.59
C GLN A 38 -2.19 -12.78 -2.46
N ARG A 39 -2.22 -11.76 -1.61
CA ARG A 39 -1.06 -10.90 -1.33
C ARG A 39 0.09 -11.71 -0.73
N GLU A 40 -0.18 -12.54 0.28
CA GLU A 40 0.87 -13.36 0.92
C GLU A 40 1.53 -14.32 -0.08
N GLN A 41 0.73 -14.98 -0.91
CA GLN A 41 1.23 -15.87 -1.95
C GLN A 41 2.05 -15.11 -3.01
N ALA A 42 1.61 -13.91 -3.40
CA ALA A 42 2.36 -13.07 -4.34
C ALA A 42 3.72 -12.64 -3.76
N ARG A 43 3.77 -12.26 -2.48
CA ARG A 43 5.02 -11.94 -1.77
C ARG A 43 5.98 -13.13 -1.75
N LYS A 44 5.48 -14.35 -1.49
CA LYS A 44 6.29 -15.60 -1.53
C LYS A 44 6.91 -15.87 -2.91
N ARG A 45 6.28 -15.38 -3.99
CA ARG A 45 6.77 -15.52 -5.37
C ARG A 45 7.57 -14.31 -5.86
N SER A 46 7.81 -13.31 -5.01
CA SER A 46 8.39 -12.01 -5.39
C SER A 46 7.59 -11.28 -6.49
N ASP A 47 6.30 -11.57 -6.59
CA ASP A 47 5.37 -10.90 -7.51
C ASP A 47 4.81 -9.64 -6.83
N TRP A 48 5.61 -8.58 -6.88
CA TRP A 48 5.31 -7.32 -6.22
C TRP A 48 4.09 -6.61 -6.83
N ALA A 49 3.88 -6.73 -8.14
CA ALA A 49 2.73 -6.13 -8.83
C ALA A 49 1.41 -6.68 -8.28
N THR A 50 1.29 -8.01 -8.20
CA THR A 50 0.09 -8.65 -7.65
C THR A 50 -0.07 -8.37 -6.15
N SER A 51 1.02 -8.38 -5.39
CA SER A 51 0.99 -8.04 -3.96
C SER A 51 0.44 -6.63 -3.71
N TYR A 52 0.91 -5.64 -4.47
CA TYR A 52 0.47 -4.25 -4.32
C TYR A 52 -0.95 -4.02 -4.83
N ALA A 53 -1.36 -4.70 -5.91
CA ALA A 53 -2.74 -4.67 -6.37
C ALA A 53 -3.68 -5.20 -5.28
N ALA A 54 -3.39 -6.37 -4.69
CA ALA A 54 -4.21 -6.95 -3.62
C ALA A 54 -4.27 -6.03 -2.38
N ALA A 55 -3.13 -5.43 -1.98
CA ALA A 55 -3.11 -4.48 -0.86
C ALA A 55 -3.97 -3.22 -1.14
N ARG A 56 -3.93 -2.70 -2.37
CA ARG A 56 -4.77 -1.57 -2.79
C ARG A 56 -6.26 -1.93 -2.75
N GLU A 57 -6.64 -3.11 -3.24
CA GLU A 57 -8.04 -3.55 -3.20
C GLU A 57 -8.56 -3.70 -1.76
N ILE A 58 -7.75 -4.26 -0.84
CA ILE A 58 -8.13 -4.33 0.58
C ILE A 58 -8.41 -2.93 1.16
N ARG A 59 -7.54 -1.94 0.90
CA ARG A 59 -7.74 -0.56 1.40
C ARG A 59 -8.97 0.10 0.80
N ASN A 60 -9.23 -0.12 -0.49
CA ASN A 60 -10.40 0.45 -1.15
C ASN A 60 -11.70 -0.20 -0.67
N HIS A 61 -11.65 -1.48 -0.29
CA HIS A 61 -12.78 -2.21 0.24
C HIS A 61 -13.16 -1.75 1.66
N ASP A 62 -12.19 -1.20 2.41
CA ASP A 62 -12.40 -0.78 3.80
C ASP A 62 -13.53 0.26 3.97
N GLY A 63 -13.69 1.15 2.98
CA GLY A 63 -14.78 2.13 2.95
C GLY A 63 -16.20 1.54 2.77
N GLY A 64 -16.33 0.22 2.60
CA GLY A 64 -17.60 -0.49 2.45
C GLY A 64 -18.01 -1.36 3.63
N HIS A 65 -17.19 -1.44 4.70
CA HIS A 65 -17.53 -2.20 5.92
C HIS A 65 -18.42 -1.38 6.84
N GLY A 66 -19.66 -1.13 6.41
CA GLY A 66 -20.71 -0.60 7.28
C GLY A 66 -21.03 -1.59 8.39
N GLU A 67 -21.18 -1.08 9.61
CA GLU A 67 -21.53 -1.82 10.83
C GLU A 67 -22.76 -2.71 10.59
N ALA A 68 -22.66 -3.98 10.96
CA ALA A 68 -23.79 -4.91 11.05
C ALA A 68 -24.43 -4.84 12.43
#